data_AF-A0A2W5UX88-F1
#
_entry.id   AF-A0A2W5UX88-F1
#
_cell.length_a   1.000
_cell.length_b   1.000
_cell.length_c   1.000
_cell.angle_alpha   90.00
_cell.angle_beta   90.00
_cell.angle_gamma   90.00
#
_symmetry.space_group_name_H-M   'P 1'
#
loop_
_entity.id
_entity.type
_entity.pdbx_description
1 polymer ?
#
loop_
_entity_poly.entity_id
_entity_poly.type
_entity_poly.pdbx_seq_one_letter_code
_entity_poly.pdbx_strand_id
1 'polypeptide(L)' 'MFELFHAISDPESARVRRHVVEHDVDVRFRNVTYDEVQRDLLARGGRDAPALWDGERLFQGADAIIQRLSHR' A
#
# COMPACT_ATOMS: atom_id res chain seq x y z
N MET A 1 9.85 -7.50 -2.62
CA MET A 1 8.70 -7.28 -3.53
C MET A 1 7.71 -6.41 -2.80
N PHE A 2 7.25 -5.34 -3.43
CA PHE A 2 6.35 -4.40 -2.78
C PHE A 2 4.92 -4.94 -2.69
N GLU A 3 4.27 -4.75 -1.56
CA GLU A 3 2.86 -5.09 -1.37
C GLU A 3 2.09 -3.84 -0.93
N LEU A 4 1.05 -3.47 -1.67
CA LEU A 4 0.21 -2.32 -1.37
C LEU A 4 -1.12 -2.77 -0.77
N PHE A 5 -1.29 -2.51 0.52
CA PHE A 5 -2.56 -2.60 1.22
C PHE A 5 -3.42 -1.38 0.87
N HIS A 6 -4.61 -1.61 0.31
CA HIS A 6 -5.47 -0.54 -0.17
C HIS A 6 -6.94 -0.87 0.06
N ALA A 7 -7.78 0.17 0.12
CA ALA A 7 -9.24 0.04 0.04
C ALA A 7 -9.75 0.60 -1.29
N ILE A 8 -10.83 0.04 -1.84
CA ILE A 8 -11.41 0.50 -3.11
C ILE A 8 -12.05 1.89 -2.94
N SER A 9 -12.80 2.08 -1.85
CA SER A 9 -13.53 3.31 -1.53
C SER A 9 -12.67 4.44 -0.97
N ASP A 10 -11.39 4.19 -0.71
CA ASP A 10 -10.49 5.17 -0.10
C ASP A 10 -9.80 6.04 -1.16
N PRO A 11 -9.98 7.38 -1.13
CA PRO A 11 -9.34 8.29 -2.09
C PRO A 11 -7.81 8.27 -2.03
N GLU A 12 -7.21 8.11 -0.84
CA GLU A 12 -5.75 8.06 -0.69
C GLU A 12 -5.18 6.80 -1.33
N SER A 13 -5.85 5.66 -1.15
CA SER A 13 -5.58 4.41 -1.87
C SER A 13 -5.69 4.60 -3.38
N ALA A 14 -6.70 5.32 -3.87
CA ALA A 14 -6.85 5.60 -5.30
C ALA A 14 -5.68 6.44 -5.84
N ARG A 15 -5.21 7.42 -5.07
CA ARG A 15 -4.03 8.24 -5.40
C ARG A 15 -2.77 7.39 -5.52
N VAL A 16 -2.51 6.50 -4.56
CA VAL A 16 -1.35 5.59 -4.63
C VAL A 16 -1.46 4.61 -5.80
N ARG A 17 -2.64 4.01 -6.04
CA ARG A 17 -2.86 3.11 -7.19
C ARG A 17 -2.57 3.81 -8.52
N ARG A 18 -2.99 5.07 -8.65
CA ARG A 18 -2.70 5.89 -9.85
C ARG A 18 -1.19 6.05 -10.03
N HIS A 19 -0.46 6.46 -8.99
CA HIS A 19 0.99 6.60 -9.06
C HIS A 19 1.70 5.29 -9.45
N VAL A 20 1.25 4.16 -8.89
CA VAL A 20 1.78 2.83 -9.26
C VAL A 20 1.64 2.57 -10.76
N VAL A 21 0.46 2.84 -11.33
CA VAL A 21 0.19 2.63 -12.76
C VAL A 21 0.97 3.63 -13.63
N GLU A 22 1.00 4.90 -13.26
CA GLU A 22 1.70 5.96 -14.01
C GLU A 22 3.21 5.75 -14.09
N HIS A 23 3.80 5.09 -13.10
CA HIS A 23 5.25 4.86 -12.99
C HIS A 23 5.67 3.39 -13.22
N ASP A 24 4.79 2.56 -13.78
CA ASP A 24 5.02 1.13 -14.07
C ASP A 24 5.67 0.36 -12.91
N VAL A 25 5.13 0.60 -11.73
CA VAL A 25 5.62 0.06 -10.47
C VAL A 25 5.14 -1.38 -10.31
N ASP A 26 6.07 -2.32 -10.19
CA ASP A 26 5.71 -3.67 -9.76
C ASP A 26 5.35 -3.69 -8.26
N VAL A 27 4.07 -3.87 -7.97
CA VAL A 27 3.50 -4.06 -6.62
C VAL A 27 2.41 -5.12 -6.66
N ARG A 28 2.32 -5.90 -5.59
CA ARG A 28 1.16 -6.73 -5.34
C ARG A 28 0.08 -5.93 -4.63
N PHE A 29 -1.07 -5.75 -5.28
CA PHE A 29 -2.24 -5.14 -4.64
C PHE A 29 -2.89 -6.11 -3.65
N ARG A 30 -3.15 -5.62 -2.43
CA ARG A 30 -3.75 -6.34 -1.32
C ARG A 30 -4.96 -5.54 -0.83
N ASN A 31 -6.18 -5.97 -1.16
CA ASN A 31 -7.39 -5.23 -0.78
C ASN A 31 -7.78 -5.53 0.67
N VAL A 32 -7.83 -4.51 1.54
CA VAL A 32 -8.14 -4.66 2.97
C VAL A 32 -9.61 -4.96 3.26
N THR A 33 -10.49 -5.00 2.24
CA THR A 33 -11.86 -5.51 2.40
C THR A 33 -11.91 -7.00 2.72
N TYR A 34 -10.82 -7.73 2.47
CA TYR A 34 -10.70 -9.14 2.83
C TYR A 34 -10.06 -9.27 4.21
N ASP A 35 -10.69 -10.03 5.11
CA ASP A 35 -10.26 -10.17 6.51
C ASP A 35 -8.83 -10.73 6.65
N GLU A 36 -8.41 -11.62 5.76
CA GLU A 36 -7.03 -12.13 5.72
C GLU A 36 -6.02 -11.03 5.37
N VAL A 37 -6.38 -10.09 4.50
CA VAL A 37 -5.51 -8.98 4.14
C VAL A 37 -5.44 -7.96 5.27
N GLN A 38 -6.56 -7.68 5.94
CA GLN A 38 -6.59 -6.82 7.11
C GLN A 38 -5.75 -7.41 8.25
N ARG A 39 -5.86 -8.72 8.52
CA ARG A 39 -5.02 -9.40 9.51
C ARG A 39 -3.54 -9.33 9.17
N ASP A 40 -3.17 -9.52 7.91
CA ASP A 40 -1.78 -9.38 7.45
C ASP A 40 -1.24 -7.95 7.65
N LEU A 41 -2.06 -6.93 7.40
CA LEU A 41 -1.69 -5.53 7.64
C LEU A 41 -1.42 -5.29 9.13
N LEU A 42 -2.34 -5.73 10.00
CA LEU A 42 -2.21 -5.59 11.45
C LEU A 42 -0.98 -6.34 11.99
N ALA A 43 -0.71 -7.54 11.49
CA ALA A 43 0.46 -8.35 11.88
C ALA A 43 1.79 -7.65 11.53
N ARG A 44 1.79 -6.78 10.52
CA ARG A 44 2.95 -5.96 10.11
C ARG A 44 3.01 -4.60 10.84
N GLY A 45 2.15 -4.38 11.83
CA GLY A 45 2.08 -3.14 12.61
C GLY A 45 1.33 -2.00 11.92
N GLY A 46 0.62 -2.29 10.83
CA GLY A 46 -0.25 -1.34 10.16
C GLY A 46 -1.56 -1.12 10.90
N ARG A 47 -2.22 0.00 10.62
CA ARG A 47 -3.53 0.34 11.20
C ARG A 47 -4.57 0.57 10.11
N ASP A 48 -4.21 1.39 9.13
CA ASP A 48 -5.12 1.86 8.11
C ASP A 48 -4.50 1.72 6.71
N ALA A 49 -5.38 1.63 5.70
CA ALA A 49 -5.00 1.77 4.31
C ALA A 49 -5.02 3.25 3.90
N PRO A 50 -4.16 3.68 2.96
CA PRO A 50 -3.18 2.86 2.25
C PRO A 50 -1.91 2.61 3.09
N ALA A 51 -1.34 1.41 2.92
CA ALA A 51 -0.05 1.04 3.50
C ALA A 51 0.80 0.23 2.51
N LEU A 52 2.10 0.46 2.48
CA LEU A 52 3.05 -0.25 1.62
C LEU A 52 4.01 -1.06 2.47
N TRP A 53 4.12 -2.35 2.21
CA TRP A 53 5.22 -3.18 2.68
C TRP A 53 6.30 -3.23 1.60
N ASP A 54 7.52 -2.81 1.94
CA ASP A 54 8.61 -2.77 0.95
C ASP A 54 9.46 -4.06 0.89
N GLY A 55 9.19 -5.00 1.80
CA GLY A 55 10.00 -6.20 2.02
C GLY A 55 10.60 -6.25 3.42
N GLU A 56 10.82 -5.08 4.03
CA GLU A 56 11.47 -4.93 5.34
C GLU A 56 10.66 -4.05 6.30
N ARG A 57 10.01 -3.01 5.77
CA ARG A 57 9.33 -1.97 6.54
C ARG A 57 7.95 -1.66 5.98
N LEU A 58 7.07 -1.24 6.89
CA LEU A 58 5.75 -0.75 6.56
C LEU A 58 5.72 0.79 6.50
N PHE A 59 5.22 1.33 5.41
CA PHE A 59 4.97 2.76 5.19
C PHE A 59 3.46 3.00 5.17
N GLN A 60 2.96 4.00 5.90
CA GLN A 60 1.53 4.29 6.00
C GLN A 60 1.24 5.71 5.53
N GLY A 61 0.09 5.88 4.85
CA GLY A 61 -0.32 7.15 4.24
C GLY A 61 0.26 7.36 2.84
N ALA A 62 -0.51 8.02 1.96
CA ALA A 62 -0.16 8.09 0.54
C ALA A 62 1.17 8.80 0.28
N ASP A 63 1.47 9.90 0.98
CA ASP A 63 2.70 10.67 0.74
C ASP A 63 3.96 9.86 1.06
N ALA A 64 3.99 9.18 2.20
CA ALA A 64 5.13 8.34 2.60
C ALA A 64 5.33 7.16 1.62
N ILE A 65 4.22 6.58 1.15
CA ILE A 65 4.24 5.50 0.16
C ILE A 65 4.79 6.02 -1.17
N ILE A 66 4.24 7.11 -1.71
CA ILE A 66 4.67 7.71 -2.98
C ILE A 66 6.14 8.07 -2.92
N GLN A 67 6.60 8.70 -1.83
CA GLN A 67 8.01 9.00 -1.62
C GLN A 67 8.86 7.72 -1.69
N ARG A 68 8.49 6.66 -0.96
CA ARG A 68 9.23 5.39 -0.99
C ARG A 68 9.25 4.75 -2.38
N LEU A 69 8.13 4.80 -3.11
CA LEU A 69 7.99 4.25 -4.47
C LEU A 69 8.75 5.07 -5.52
N SER A 70 9.09 6.33 -5.23
CA SER A 70 9.85 7.23 -6.13
C SER A 70 11.37 7.09 -5.96
N HIS A 71 11.83 6.55 -4.83
CA HIS A 71 13.25 6.36 -4.49
C HIS A 71 13.64 4.86 -4.48
N ARG A 72 13.24 4.12 -5.53
CA ARG A 72 13.45 2.66 -5.62
C ARG A 72 14.92 2.28 -5.73
#